data_AF-A0A3N0ZK56-F1
#
_entry.id   AF-A0A3N0ZK56-F1
#
_cell.length_a   1.000
_cell.length_b   1.000
_cell.length_c   1.000
_cell.angle_alpha   90.00
_cell.angle_beta   90.00
_cell.angle_gamma   90.00
#
_symmetry.space_group_name_H-M   'P 1'
#
loop_
_entity.id
_entity.type
_entity.pdbx_description
1 polymer ?
#
loop_
_entity_poly.entity_id
_entity_poly.type
_entity_poly.pdbx_seq_one_letter_code
_entity_poly.pdbx_strand_id
1 'polypeptide(L)'
;MILLSLNCCNALVCISANSTYSAIHQYGGTIKPTIPISLKMRKFFWAKFYETGQENWKAIALTKKKELKPVFEIPGRPYITLTNEDLVEILSPDFRTF
;
A
#
# COMPACT_ATOMS: atom_id res chain seq x y z
N MET A 1 14.13 -11.83 10.58
CA MET A 1 15.25 -12.69 10.15
C MET A 1 15.13 -13.99 10.91
N ILE A 2 14.58 -15.04 10.27
CA ILE A 2 14.58 -16.39 10.84
C ILE A 2 15.47 -17.19 9.90
N LEU A 3 16.64 -17.59 10.39
CA LEU A 3 17.56 -18.46 9.67
C LEU A 3 17.15 -19.90 9.96
N LEU A 4 16.80 -20.66 8.93
CA LEU A 4 16.91 -22.11 8.96
C LEU A 4 17.78 -22.54 7.78
N SER A 5 18.94 -23.11 8.12
CA SER A 5 19.83 -23.82 7.21
C SER A 5 19.47 -25.30 7.24
N LEU A 6 19.35 -25.94 6.08
CA LEU A 6 19.32 -27.40 5.97
C LEU A 6 20.16 -27.90 4.79
N ASN A 7 20.93 -28.93 5.10
CA ASN A 7 21.89 -29.61 4.24
C ASN A 7 21.24 -30.29 3.02
N CYS A 8 21.88 -30.09 1.87
CA CYS A 8 22.17 -31.05 0.80
C CYS A 8 21.23 -32.27 0.67
N CYS A 9 19.99 -32.07 0.19
CA CYS A 9 19.23 -33.00 -0.70
C CYS A 9 17.74 -32.66 -0.88
N ASN A 10 17.18 -31.66 -0.20
CA ASN A 10 15.79 -31.22 -0.41
C ASN A 10 15.78 -29.80 -0.97
N ALA A 11 15.16 -29.60 -2.14
CA ALA A 11 15.03 -28.29 -2.75
C ALA A 11 14.16 -27.40 -1.84
N LEU A 12 14.79 -26.42 -1.20
CA LEU A 12 14.15 -25.52 -0.25
C LEU A 12 13.81 -24.21 -0.97
N VAL A 13 12.52 -23.94 -1.14
CA VAL A 13 12.04 -22.70 -1.78
C VAL A 13 11.73 -21.67 -0.69
N CYS A 14 12.54 -20.62 -0.62
CA CYS A 14 12.35 -19.50 0.31
C CYS A 14 11.65 -18.33 -0.40
N ILE A 15 10.43 -18.02 0.01
CA ILE A 15 9.71 -16.82 -0.47
C ILE A 15 9.75 -15.77 0.63
N SER A 16 10.32 -14.60 0.32
CA SER A 16 10.37 -13.48 1.24
C SER A 16 10.20 -12.14 0.52
N ALA A 17 9.63 -11.17 1.21
CA ALA A 17 9.55 -9.78 0.76
C ALA A 17 10.43 -8.92 1.67
N ASN A 18 11.42 -8.23 1.09
CA ASN A 18 12.35 -7.36 1.83
C ASN A 18 11.91 -5.87 1.84
N SER A 19 10.66 -5.59 1.50
CA SER A 19 10.12 -4.22 1.52
C SER A 19 9.50 -3.90 2.88
N THR A 20 9.72 -2.68 3.38
CA THR A 20 8.96 -2.15 4.52
C THR A 20 7.48 -2.09 4.15
N TYR A 21 6.68 -3.01 4.67
CA TYR A 21 5.24 -3.10 4.41
C TYR A 21 4.47 -2.52 5.60
N SER A 22 3.58 -1.56 5.33
CA SER A 22 2.71 -1.02 6.37
C SER A 22 1.60 -2.02 6.68
N ALA A 23 1.33 -2.28 7.95
CA ALA A 23 0.25 -3.18 8.39
C ALA A 23 -1.12 -2.78 7.80
N ILE A 24 -1.33 -1.47 7.57
CA ILE A 24 -2.58 -0.97 6.99
C ILE A 24 -2.80 -1.42 5.55
N HIS A 25 -1.74 -1.77 4.82
CA HIS A 25 -1.88 -2.36 3.49
C HIS A 25 -2.39 -3.80 3.58
N GLN A 26 -2.05 -4.57 4.61
CA GLN A 26 -2.54 -5.96 4.77
C GLN A 26 -4.01 -5.99 5.20
N TYR A 27 -4.30 -5.33 6.32
CA TYR A 27 -5.57 -5.45 7.02
C TYR A 27 -6.58 -4.39 6.61
N GLY A 28 -6.12 -3.37 5.90
CA GLY A 28 -6.87 -2.14 5.73
C GLY A 28 -6.89 -1.33 7.02
N GLY A 29 -7.65 -0.26 7.01
CA GLY A 29 -7.89 0.56 8.19
C GLY A 29 -8.35 1.96 7.87
N THR A 30 -8.84 2.64 8.90
CA THR A 30 -9.25 4.04 8.81
C THR A 30 -8.14 4.94 9.35
N ILE A 31 -7.64 5.85 8.53
CA ILE A 31 -6.69 6.88 8.94
C ILE A 31 -7.42 8.23 9.11
N LYS A 32 -7.08 8.92 10.19
CA LYS A 32 -7.64 10.25 10.53
C LYS A 32 -6.51 11.25 10.77
N PRO A 33 -5.70 11.58 9.74
CA PRO A 33 -4.59 12.48 9.92
C PRO A 33 -5.06 13.91 10.18
N THR A 34 -4.27 14.66 10.96
CA THR A 34 -4.41 16.11 11.08
C THR A 34 -3.34 16.77 10.22
N ILE A 35 -3.75 17.40 9.12
CA ILE A 35 -2.85 17.96 8.11
C ILE A 35 -2.89 19.48 8.20
N PRO A 36 -1.81 20.17 8.62
CA PRO A 36 -1.78 21.63 8.62
C PRO A 36 -1.77 22.18 7.19
N ILE A 37 -2.59 23.20 6.93
CA ILE A 37 -2.69 23.84 5.62
C ILE A 37 -1.57 24.86 5.46
N SER A 38 -0.55 24.49 4.68
CA SER A 38 0.56 25.39 4.36
C SER A 38 0.23 26.37 3.22
N LEU A 39 0.98 27.48 3.14
CA LEU A 39 0.87 28.41 2.01
C LEU A 39 1.23 27.75 0.66
N LYS A 40 2.16 26.79 0.65
CA LYS A 40 2.52 26.02 -0.55
C LYS A 40 1.33 25.19 -1.05
N MET A 41 0.58 24.56 -0.15
CA MET A 41 -0.64 23.82 -0.51
C MET A 41 -1.70 24.73 -1.13
N ARG A 42 -1.92 25.94 -0.60
CA ARG A 42 -2.87 26.90 -1.18
C ARG A 42 -2.51 27.29 -2.61
N LYS A 43 -1.22 27.53 -2.87
CA LYS A 43 -0.72 27.80 -4.22
C LYS A 43 -0.98 26.62 -5.16
N PHE A 44 -0.75 25.40 -4.69
CA PHE A 44 -1.05 24.18 -5.44
C PHE A 44 -2.55 24.06 -5.76
N PHE A 45 -3.45 24.31 -4.80
CA PHE A 45 -4.89 24.26 -5.04
C PHE A 45 -5.35 25.28 -6.08
N TRP A 46 -4.79 26.50 -6.06
CA TRP A 46 -5.05 27.48 -7.11
C TRP A 46 -4.55 27.03 -8.48
N ALA A 47 -3.34 26.45 -8.55
CA ALA A 47 -2.81 25.90 -9.80
C ALA A 47 -3.73 24.81 -10.37
N LYS A 48 -4.21 23.87 -9.53
CA LYS A 48 -5.16 22.83 -9.95
C LYS A 48 -6.51 23.40 -10.38
N PHE A 49 -6.99 24.48 -9.76
CA PHE A 49 -8.21 25.16 -10.21
C PHE A 49 -8.03 25.74 -11.62
N TYR A 50 -6.93 26.44 -11.88
CA TYR A 50 -6.66 26.99 -13.22
C TYR A 50 -6.42 25.91 -14.28
N GLU A 51 -5.86 24.77 -13.89
CA GLU A 51 -5.65 23.63 -14.80
C GLU A 51 -6.95 22.89 -15.13
N THR A 52 -7.81 22.64 -14.13
CA THR A 52 -8.95 21.72 -14.27
C THR A 52 -10.31 22.40 -14.34
N GLY A 53 -10.41 23.67 -13.94
CA GLY A 53 -11.67 24.41 -13.80
C GLY A 53 -12.60 23.92 -12.68
N GLN A 54 -12.24 22.88 -11.92
CA GLN A 54 -13.13 22.31 -10.91
C GLN A 54 -13.19 23.18 -9.66
N GLU A 55 -14.39 23.63 -9.29
CA GLU A 55 -14.63 24.54 -8.16
C GLU A 55 -14.16 23.99 -6.81
N ASN A 56 -14.09 22.66 -6.65
CA ASN A 56 -13.60 22.01 -5.44
C ASN A 56 -12.18 22.48 -5.07
N TRP A 57 -11.30 22.66 -6.06
CA TRP A 57 -9.94 23.16 -5.82
C TRP A 57 -9.93 24.60 -5.32
N LYS A 58 -10.78 25.45 -5.90
CA LYS A 58 -10.96 26.84 -5.46
C LYS A 58 -11.52 26.91 -4.04
N ALA A 59 -12.51 26.08 -3.72
CA ALA A 59 -13.09 26.01 -2.38
C ALA A 59 -12.02 25.67 -1.33
N ILE A 60 -11.19 24.65 -1.60
CA ILE A 60 -10.10 24.26 -0.69
C ILE A 60 -9.05 25.38 -0.57
N ALA A 61 -8.67 26.03 -1.67
CA ALA A 61 -7.70 27.12 -1.66
C ALA A 61 -8.13 28.31 -0.77
N LEU A 62 -9.43 28.60 -0.74
CA LEU A 62 -10.05 29.70 0.00
C LEU A 62 -10.44 29.36 1.44
N THR A 63 -10.29 28.10 1.87
CA THR A 63 -10.71 27.71 3.23
C THR A 63 -9.96 28.49 4.32
N LYS A 64 -10.68 29.04 5.30
CA LYS A 64 -10.08 29.71 6.48
C LYS A 64 -9.52 28.74 7.53
N LYS A 65 -9.76 27.44 7.38
CA LYS A 65 -9.26 26.40 8.28
C LYS A 65 -7.73 26.39 8.28
N LYS A 66 -7.14 26.12 9.44
CA LYS A 66 -5.68 25.95 9.58
C LYS A 66 -5.24 24.51 9.33
N GLU A 67 -6.16 23.56 9.45
CA GLU A 67 -5.90 22.13 9.34
C GLU A 67 -7.03 21.42 8.60
N LEU A 68 -6.69 20.37 7.87
CA LEU A 68 -7.62 19.42 7.27
C LEU A 68 -7.58 18.13 8.09
N LYS A 69 -8.77 17.59 8.38
CA LYS A 69 -8.94 16.32 9.09
C LYS A 69 -9.74 15.34 8.22
N PRO A 70 -9.18 14.91 7.07
CA PRO A 70 -9.85 13.91 6.23
C PRO A 70 -9.89 12.57 6.96
N VAL A 71 -10.93 11.79 6.66
CA VAL A 71 -11.04 10.39 7.05
C VAL A 71 -10.82 9.58 5.79
N PHE A 72 -9.77 8.75 5.74
CA PHE A 72 -9.55 7.84 4.63
C PHE A 72 -9.76 6.41 5.10
N GLU A 73 -10.58 5.68 4.37
CA GLU A 73 -10.79 4.25 4.56
C GLU A 73 -9.97 3.52 3.51
N ILE A 74 -8.92 2.83 3.96
CA ILE A 74 -8.03 2.06 3.10
C ILE A 74 -8.49 0.61 3.18
N PRO A 75 -8.90 -0.02 2.07
CA PRO A 75 -9.24 -1.44 2.06
C PRO A 75 -7.99 -2.29 2.24
N GLY A 76 -8.14 -3.46 2.86
CA GLY A 76 -7.05 -4.43 2.99
C GLY A 76 -6.64 -5.02 1.64
N ARG A 77 -5.33 -5.08 1.43
CA ARG A 77 -4.65 -5.72 0.30
C ARG A 77 -3.75 -6.83 0.86
N PRO A 78 -4.30 -8.02 1.15
CA PRO A 78 -3.53 -9.10 1.70
C PRO A 78 -2.49 -9.60 0.69
N TYR A 79 -1.27 -9.89 1.14
CA TYR A 79 -0.34 -10.67 0.34
C TYR A 79 -0.85 -12.10 0.18
N ILE A 80 -0.41 -12.75 -0.89
CA ILE A 80 -0.76 -14.14 -1.14
C ILE A 80 -0.15 -15.03 -0.04
N THR A 81 -1.00 -15.80 0.61
CA THR A 81 -0.59 -16.82 1.58
C THR A 81 -0.68 -18.16 0.88
N LEU A 82 0.44 -18.86 0.75
CA LEU A 82 0.44 -20.19 0.17
C LEU A 82 -0.06 -21.20 1.20
N THR A 83 -1.01 -22.05 0.81
CA THR A 83 -1.41 -23.22 1.59
C THR A 83 -0.53 -24.42 1.25
N ASN A 84 -0.68 -25.52 1.99
CA ASN A 84 0.09 -26.74 1.70
C ASN A 84 -0.29 -27.31 0.33
N GLU A 85 -1.54 -27.16 -0.09
CA GLU A 85 -2.02 -27.58 -1.41
C GLU A 85 -1.33 -26.79 -2.53
N ASP A 86 -1.23 -25.47 -2.38
CA ASP A 86 -0.49 -24.61 -3.33
C ASP A 86 0.98 -25.03 -3.44
N LEU A 87 1.60 -25.43 -2.33
CA LEU A 87 2.98 -25.91 -2.33
C LEU A 87 3.12 -27.25 -3.06
N VAL A 88 2.16 -28.15 -2.91
CA VAL A 88 2.15 -29.45 -3.63
C VAL A 88 2.01 -29.21 -5.13
N GLU A 89 1.17 -28.26 -5.55
CA GLU A 89 1.03 -27.88 -6.96
C GLU A 89 2.32 -27.28 -7.51
N ILE A 90 2.93 -26.31 -6.82
CA ILE A 90 4.19 -25.66 -7.22
C ILE A 90 5.35 -26.66 -7.30
N LEU A 91 5.39 -27.64 -6.39
CA LEU A 91 6.45 -28.65 -6.33
C LEU A 91 6.15 -29.87 -7.21
N SER A 92 4.98 -29.92 -7.85
CA SER A 92 4.62 -31.03 -8.72
C SER A 92 5.60 -31.11 -9.91
N PRO A 93 6.10 -32.31 -10.24
CA PRO A 93 7.09 -32.49 -11.31
C PRO A 93 6.53 -32.13 -12.69
N ASP A 94 5.20 -32.11 -12.85
CA ASP A 94 4.50 -31.84 -14.11
C ASP A 94 4.62 -30.37 -14.57
N PHE A 95 5.01 -29.45 -13.68
CA PHE A 95 5.27 -28.05 -14.05
C PHE A 95 6.64 -27.86 -14.74
N ARG A 96 7.53 -28.86 -14.73
CA ARG A 96 8.89 -28.77 -15.33
C ARG A 96 8.95 -29.14 -16.82
N THR A 97 7.82 -29.47 -17.44
CA THR A 97 7.74 -29.84 -18.86
C THR A 97 7.05 -28.75 -19.68
N PHE A 98 7.74 -27.62 -19.88
CA PHE A 98 7.53 -26.69 -20.99
C PHE A 98 8.87 -26.18 -21.49
#